data_AF-A0A6P8J657-F1
#
_entry.id   AF-A0A6P8J657-F1
#
_cell.length_a   1.000
_cell.length_b   1.000
_cell.length_c   1.000
_cell.angle_alpha   90.00
_cell.angle_beta   90.00
_cell.angle_gamma   90.00
#
_symmetry.space_group_name_H-M   'P 1'
#
loop_
_entity.id
_entity.type
_entity.pdbx_description
1 polymer ?
#
loop_
_entity_poly.entity_id
_entity_poly.type
_entity_poly.pdbx_seq_one_letter_code
_entity_poly.pdbx_strand_id
1 'polypeptide(L)'
;MPKRSKKQGQKQDDHDGRPPNLTLASFMQFPDLPASSSLSVEKKNDEAVEEEKKETQTSECLRQENVFPSDNLVSSTQPGCEAVQNLNPIYHIGKTKKGKLPLTCESRAKGKKVTVISNVTGDAKALLSELKRRAGCGGVVRDEGTVELQGDRIKFLTQFLTGHPCLKPYKG
;
A
#
# COMPACT_ATOMS: atom_id res chain seq x y z
N MET A 1 -56.84 10.60 27.13
CA MET A 1 -55.45 10.20 27.46
C MET A 1 -55.39 8.69 27.62
N PRO A 2 -54.89 7.91 26.65
CA PRO A 2 -54.74 6.46 26.80
C PRO A 2 -53.37 6.08 27.39
N LYS A 3 -53.39 5.14 28.33
CA LYS A 3 -52.24 4.63 29.11
C LYS A 3 -51.38 3.65 28.27
N ARG A 4 -50.06 3.81 28.33
CA ARG A 4 -49.05 2.98 27.64
C ARG A 4 -48.76 1.71 28.44
N SER A 5 -49.11 0.53 27.90
CA SER A 5 -48.72 -0.77 28.46
C SER A 5 -47.37 -1.25 27.91
N LYS A 6 -46.60 -1.92 28.78
CA LYS A 6 -45.22 -2.37 28.58
C LYS A 6 -45.23 -3.80 28.00
N LYS A 7 -44.85 -3.96 26.73
CA LYS A 7 -44.68 -5.27 26.09
C LYS A 7 -43.26 -5.79 26.41
N GLN A 8 -43.17 -6.89 27.15
CA GLN A 8 -41.93 -7.64 27.35
C GLN A 8 -41.54 -8.28 26.01
N GLY A 9 -40.34 -7.94 25.51
CA GLY A 9 -39.75 -8.56 24.33
C GLY A 9 -39.02 -9.83 24.75
N GLN A 10 -39.48 -10.97 24.26
CA GLN A 10 -38.65 -12.15 24.12
C GLN A 10 -37.77 -11.93 22.87
N LYS A 11 -36.47 -11.73 23.07
CA LYS A 11 -35.48 -11.89 22.01
C LYS A 11 -35.19 -13.38 21.88
N GLN A 12 -35.75 -14.03 20.87
CA GLN A 12 -35.16 -15.23 20.30
C GLN A 12 -34.07 -14.74 19.35
N ASP A 13 -32.81 -14.95 19.74
CA ASP A 13 -31.67 -14.69 18.87
C ASP A 13 -31.52 -15.91 17.94
N ASP A 14 -32.16 -15.85 16.78
CA ASP A 14 -31.90 -16.74 15.64
C ASP A 14 -30.48 -16.46 15.12
N HIS A 15 -29.52 -17.28 15.51
CA HIS A 15 -28.13 -17.23 15.02
C HIS A 15 -27.73 -18.55 14.35
N ASP A 16 -28.51 -18.99 13.36
CA ASP A 16 -28.13 -20.05 12.42
C ASP A 16 -27.07 -19.57 11.43
N GLY A 17 -25.82 -19.55 11.88
CA GLY A 17 -24.66 -19.23 11.03
C GLY A 17 -23.34 -19.00 11.76
N ARG A 18 -23.33 -18.97 13.09
CA ARG A 18 -22.09 -18.85 13.86
C ARG A 18 -21.58 -20.25 14.25
N PRO A 19 -20.38 -20.66 13.79
CA PRO A 19 -19.84 -21.96 14.19
C PRO A 19 -19.65 -22.01 15.71
N PRO A 20 -20.01 -23.13 16.38
CA PRO A 20 -20.04 -23.23 17.84
C PRO A 20 -18.66 -23.07 18.49
N ASN A 21 -17.59 -23.24 17.71
CA ASN A 21 -16.21 -23.16 18.17
C ASN A 21 -15.62 -21.75 18.10
N LEU A 22 -16.41 -20.75 17.70
CA LEU A 22 -15.99 -19.34 17.60
C LEU A 22 -16.50 -18.53 18.81
N THR A 23 -16.39 -19.15 19.98
CA THR A 23 -16.61 -18.52 21.28
C THR A 23 -15.26 -18.09 21.87
N LEU A 24 -15.27 -17.03 22.67
CA LEU A 24 -14.07 -16.56 23.37
C LEU A 24 -13.43 -17.69 24.20
N ALA A 25 -14.26 -18.57 24.77
CA ALA A 25 -13.82 -19.73 25.55
C ALA A 25 -12.91 -20.68 24.77
N SER A 26 -13.21 -20.91 23.48
CA SER A 26 -12.37 -21.71 22.58
C SER A 26 -10.96 -21.13 22.42
N PHE A 27 -10.83 -19.79 22.45
CA PHE A 27 -9.55 -19.09 22.33
C PHE A 27 -8.78 -19.01 23.66
N MET A 28 -9.46 -19.21 24.80
CA MET A 28 -8.82 -19.24 26.12
C MET A 28 -8.36 -20.65 26.53
N GLN A 29 -8.66 -21.68 25.72
CA GLN A 29 -8.18 -23.04 25.93
C GLN A 29 -6.73 -23.18 25.42
N PHE A 30 -5.78 -22.61 26.16
CA PHE A 30 -4.35 -22.78 25.90
C PHE A 30 -3.94 -24.24 26.20
N PRO A 31 -3.23 -24.94 25.30
CA PRO A 31 -2.57 -26.19 25.67
C PRO A 31 -1.48 -25.89 26.71
N ASP A 32 -1.53 -26.64 27.79
CA ASP A 32 -0.67 -26.56 28.98
C ASP A 32 0.82 -26.49 28.58
N LEU A 33 1.46 -25.35 28.84
CA LEU A 33 2.90 -25.18 28.82
C LEU A 33 3.32 -24.53 30.14
N PRO A 34 4.41 -25.02 30.77
CA PRO A 34 4.71 -24.77 32.17
C PRO A 34 5.00 -23.29 32.47
N ALA A 35 4.44 -22.90 33.62
CA ALA A 35 4.37 -21.56 34.18
C ALA A 35 5.73 -20.86 34.40
N SER A 36 5.74 -19.56 34.10
CA SER A 36 6.52 -18.54 34.81
C SER A 36 5.90 -17.17 34.56
N SER A 37 5.17 -16.68 35.56
CA SER A 37 5.08 -15.29 36.07
C SER A 37 5.78 -14.18 35.25
N SER A 38 5.24 -12.97 35.07
CA SER A 38 4.24 -12.22 35.82
C SER A 38 3.82 -10.96 35.04
N LEU A 39 2.53 -10.66 35.11
CA LEU A 39 1.85 -9.42 34.71
C LEU A 39 2.25 -8.23 35.59
N SER A 40 2.12 -7.01 35.05
CA SER A 40 1.46 -5.82 35.66
C SER A 40 1.82 -4.56 34.85
N VAL A 41 1.05 -3.49 34.66
CA VAL A 41 -0.30 -3.04 35.00
C VAL A 41 -0.45 -1.72 34.20
N GLU A 42 -1.54 -1.60 33.46
CA GLU A 42 -2.44 -0.45 33.30
C GLU A 42 -1.93 0.99 33.60
N LYS A 43 -2.20 1.94 32.69
CA LYS A 43 -3.11 3.07 32.99
C LYS A 43 -3.44 3.96 31.79
N LYS A 44 -4.72 4.29 31.78
CA LYS A 44 -5.48 5.31 31.04
C LYS A 44 -5.02 6.72 31.46
N ASN A 45 -4.98 7.68 30.53
CA ASN A 45 -5.15 9.10 30.83
C ASN A 45 -5.66 9.86 29.61
N ASP A 46 -6.52 10.81 29.92
CA ASP A 46 -7.34 11.65 29.09
C ASP A 46 -6.60 12.87 28.51
N GLU A 47 -7.22 13.42 27.45
CA GLU A 47 -7.40 14.84 27.14
C GLU A 47 -6.21 15.76 26.71
N ALA A 48 -6.42 16.33 25.50
CA ALA A 48 -6.08 17.65 24.96
C ALA A 48 -4.70 18.30 25.21
N VAL A 49 -4.07 18.80 24.13
CA VAL A 49 -3.83 20.24 23.88
C VAL A 49 -2.98 20.43 22.61
N GLU A 50 -3.44 21.40 21.79
CA GLU A 50 -2.77 22.26 20.79
C GLU A 50 -1.99 21.70 19.59
N GLU A 51 -2.14 22.38 18.44
CA GLU A 51 -1.04 23.20 17.88
C GLU A 51 -1.51 24.07 16.69
N GLU A 52 -1.35 25.38 16.86
CA GLU A 52 -1.35 26.40 15.81
C GLU A 52 0.12 26.90 15.63
N LYS A 53 0.58 26.98 14.38
CA LYS A 53 1.69 27.82 13.83
C LYS A 53 3.06 27.87 14.56
N LYS A 54 4.14 27.51 13.85
CA LYS A 54 5.08 28.47 13.20
C LYS A 54 6.30 27.82 12.52
N GLU A 55 6.82 28.63 11.60
CA GLU A 55 8.01 28.60 10.75
C GLU A 55 9.40 28.28 11.37
N THR A 56 10.22 27.64 10.53
CA THR A 56 11.61 28.00 10.14
C THR A 56 12.82 27.56 10.98
N GLN A 57 13.88 27.24 10.19
CA GLN A 57 15.33 27.25 10.45
C GLN A 57 16.06 25.92 10.69
N THR A 58 16.61 25.42 9.57
CA THR A 58 18.03 25.09 9.36
C THR A 58 18.92 24.88 10.59
N SER A 59 19.56 23.71 10.66
CA SER A 59 20.94 23.62 11.13
C SER A 59 21.67 22.51 10.40
N GLU A 60 22.81 22.91 9.84
CA GLU A 60 23.84 22.06 9.27
C GLU A 60 24.47 21.18 10.35
N CYS A 61 24.84 19.95 10.01
CA CYS A 61 25.87 19.25 10.74
C CYS A 61 26.73 18.45 9.77
N LEU A 62 27.88 19.05 9.42
CA LEU A 62 29.03 18.40 8.82
C LEU A 62 29.65 17.45 9.85
N ARG A 63 29.87 16.18 9.51
CA ARG A 63 30.98 15.41 10.11
C ARG A 63 31.44 14.21 9.26
N GLN A 64 32.60 14.46 8.64
CA GLN A 64 33.76 13.59 8.40
C GLN A 64 33.61 12.09 8.12
N GLU A 65 34.10 11.75 6.92
CA GLU A 65 34.98 10.62 6.56
C GLU A 65 35.20 9.52 7.62
N ASN A 66 34.79 8.30 7.28
CA ASN A 66 35.51 7.09 7.69
C ASN A 66 35.72 6.20 6.46
N VAL A 67 37.00 6.09 6.12
CA VAL A 67 37.60 5.15 5.16
C VAL A 67 37.72 3.77 5.81
N PHE A 68 37.86 2.73 4.97
CA PHE A 68 38.36 1.35 5.22
C PHE A 68 37.30 0.23 5.32
N PRO A 69 37.64 -1.02 4.94
CA PRO A 69 38.21 -1.46 3.66
C PRO A 69 37.44 -2.68 3.07
N SER A 70 37.73 -2.99 1.81
CA SER A 70 37.26 -4.16 1.05
C SER A 70 37.61 -5.50 1.72
N ASP A 71 36.70 -6.48 1.67
CA ASP A 71 36.92 -7.77 1.01
C ASP A 71 35.69 -8.72 1.10
N ASN A 72 35.14 -8.99 -0.08
CA ASN A 72 34.61 -10.25 -0.63
C ASN A 72 33.63 -11.21 0.10
N LEU A 73 32.50 -11.40 -0.61
CA LEU A 73 31.97 -12.68 -1.11
C LEU A 73 31.16 -13.58 -0.15
N VAL A 74 29.83 -13.50 -0.28
CA VAL A 74 28.98 -14.71 -0.28
C VAL A 74 27.70 -14.49 -1.10
N SER A 75 27.57 -15.28 -2.18
CA SER A 75 26.40 -15.38 -3.03
C SER A 75 25.20 -15.92 -2.25
N SER A 76 24.13 -15.13 -2.16
CA SER A 76 22.82 -15.60 -1.75
C SER A 76 21.78 -14.97 -2.66
N THR A 77 21.15 -15.82 -3.45
CA THR A 77 20.14 -15.57 -4.49
C THR A 77 19.23 -14.38 -4.20
N GLN A 78 19.53 -13.25 -4.83
CA GLN A 78 18.60 -12.13 -4.98
C GLN A 78 18.02 -12.17 -6.39
N PRO A 79 16.70 -12.19 -6.60
CA PRO A 79 16.11 -11.61 -7.80
C PRO A 79 16.15 -10.08 -7.67
N GLY A 80 17.36 -9.54 -7.45
CA GLY A 80 17.65 -8.13 -7.47
C GLY A 80 17.97 -7.78 -8.91
N CYS A 81 16.95 -7.51 -9.71
CA CYS A 81 17.14 -6.96 -11.05
C CYS A 81 17.72 -5.55 -10.94
N GLU A 82 19.03 -5.49 -10.76
CA GLU A 82 19.87 -4.37 -11.13
C GLU A 82 19.62 -4.04 -12.60
N ALA A 83 19.09 -2.84 -12.83
CA ALA A 83 18.76 -2.34 -14.15
C ALA A 83 20.06 -2.05 -14.92
N VAL A 84 20.58 -3.10 -15.56
CA VAL A 84 21.62 -2.98 -16.59
C VAL A 84 21.05 -2.16 -17.76
N GLN A 85 21.83 -1.17 -18.17
CA GLN A 85 21.48 -0.12 -19.14
C GLN A 85 21.33 -0.64 -20.58
N ASN A 86 20.32 -1.47 -20.84
CA ASN A 86 19.88 -1.73 -22.20
C ASN A 86 18.86 -0.64 -22.59
N LEU A 87 19.23 0.19 -23.57
CA LEU A 87 18.53 1.39 -24.04
C LEU A 87 17.12 1.14 -24.63
N ASN A 88 16.67 -0.12 -24.65
CA ASN A 88 15.34 -0.51 -25.10
C ASN A 88 14.54 -1.03 -23.90
N PRO A 89 13.60 -0.23 -23.37
CA PRO A 89 12.79 -0.67 -22.25
C PRO A 89 11.89 -1.84 -22.66
N ILE A 90 11.80 -2.85 -21.80
CA ILE A 90 11.01 -4.08 -22.03
C ILE A 90 9.50 -3.77 -22.10
N TYR A 91 9.10 -2.65 -21.51
CA TYR A 91 7.73 -2.13 -21.52
C TYR A 91 7.70 -0.70 -22.05
N HIS A 92 6.58 -0.34 -22.65
CA HIS A 92 6.34 1.01 -23.13
C HIS A 92 4.93 1.47 -22.83
N ILE A 93 4.78 2.77 -22.56
CA ILE A 93 3.51 3.41 -22.30
C ILE A 93 3.23 4.39 -23.43
N GLY A 94 2.15 4.18 -24.16
CA GLY A 94 1.74 5.04 -25.26
C GLY A 94 1.00 6.29 -24.77
N LYS A 95 1.42 7.48 -25.19
CA LYS A 95 0.63 8.70 -24.95
C LYS A 95 -0.76 8.59 -25.58
N THR A 96 -1.73 9.28 -24.99
CA THR A 96 -3.09 9.39 -25.55
C THR A 96 -3.10 10.21 -26.84
N LYS A 97 -4.19 10.16 -27.62
CA LYS A 97 -4.38 11.00 -28.82
C LYS A 97 -4.20 12.50 -28.55
N LYS A 98 -4.48 12.96 -27.32
CA LYS A 98 -4.29 14.34 -26.86
C LYS A 98 -2.85 14.65 -26.40
N GLY A 99 -1.92 13.72 -26.54
CA GLY A 99 -0.53 13.84 -26.08
C GLY A 99 -0.35 13.80 -24.56
N LYS A 100 -1.42 13.59 -23.79
CA LYS A 100 -1.38 13.46 -22.33
C LYS A 100 -0.99 12.03 -21.93
N LEU A 101 -0.44 11.89 -20.72
CA LEU A 101 -0.14 10.58 -20.13
C LEU A 101 -1.46 9.80 -19.94
N PRO A 102 -1.48 8.47 -20.20
CA PRO A 102 -2.68 7.64 -20.08
C PRO A 102 -2.94 7.24 -18.62
N LEU A 103 -3.08 8.25 -17.75
CA LEU A 103 -3.28 8.08 -16.31
C LEU A 103 -4.69 8.55 -15.94
N THR A 104 -5.46 7.69 -15.27
CA THR A 104 -6.81 8.00 -14.82
C THR A 104 -6.96 7.59 -13.35
N CYS A 105 -7.53 8.45 -12.52
CA CYS A 105 -7.92 8.07 -11.16
C CYS A 105 -9.37 7.57 -11.18
N GLU A 106 -9.58 6.32 -10.79
CA GLU A 106 -10.90 5.70 -10.65
C GLU A 106 -11.26 5.59 -9.16
N SER A 107 -12.54 5.83 -8.84
CA SER A 107 -13.08 5.58 -7.50
C SER A 107 -13.88 4.29 -7.51
N ARG A 108 -13.39 3.26 -6.83
CA ARG A 108 -14.04 1.95 -6.65
C ARG A 108 -14.97 1.96 -5.42
N ALA A 109 -15.68 0.84 -5.25
CA ALA A 109 -16.57 0.60 -4.12
C ALA A 109 -15.94 0.98 -2.77
N LYS A 110 -16.77 1.52 -1.88
CA LYS A 110 -16.36 1.99 -0.54
C LYS A 110 -15.35 3.15 -0.56
N GLY A 111 -15.36 3.98 -1.61
CA GLY A 111 -14.53 5.19 -1.70
C GLY A 111 -13.03 4.92 -1.92
N LYS A 112 -12.66 3.69 -2.28
CA LYS A 112 -11.26 3.33 -2.53
C LYS A 112 -10.83 3.92 -3.86
N LYS A 113 -9.78 4.74 -3.86
CA LYS A 113 -9.18 5.27 -5.08
C LYS A 113 -8.16 4.29 -5.65
N VAL A 114 -8.15 4.16 -6.96
CA VAL A 114 -7.21 3.35 -7.73
C VAL A 114 -6.73 4.21 -8.90
N THR A 115 -5.43 4.21 -9.16
CA THR A 115 -4.85 4.85 -10.33
C THR A 115 -4.68 3.83 -11.44
N VAL A 116 -5.32 4.07 -12.58
CA VAL A 116 -5.30 3.20 -13.75
C VAL A 116 -4.33 3.77 -14.78
N ILE A 117 -3.40 2.94 -15.24
CA ILE A 117 -2.45 3.23 -16.30
C ILE A 117 -2.86 2.43 -17.53
N SER A 118 -3.32 3.12 -18.56
CA SER A 118 -3.72 2.50 -19.83
C SER A 118 -2.59 2.54 -20.86
N ASN A 119 -2.76 1.86 -21.98
CA ASN A 119 -1.83 1.84 -23.11
C ASN A 119 -0.42 1.30 -22.76
N VAL A 120 -0.35 0.28 -21.91
CA VAL A 120 0.90 -0.44 -21.65
C VAL A 120 1.11 -1.48 -22.74
N THR A 121 2.30 -1.48 -23.34
CA THR A 121 2.73 -2.42 -24.38
C THR A 121 4.03 -3.09 -23.96
N GLY A 122 4.21 -4.37 -24.31
CA GLY A 122 5.33 -5.16 -23.80
C GLY A 122 5.00 -5.78 -22.43
N ASP A 123 6.00 -5.87 -21.55
CA ASP A 123 5.83 -6.57 -20.27
C ASP A 123 5.25 -5.67 -19.16
N ALA A 124 3.93 -5.75 -18.97
CA ALA A 124 3.22 -5.03 -17.92
C ALA A 124 3.59 -5.50 -16.49
N LYS A 125 4.07 -6.74 -16.31
CA LYS A 125 4.49 -7.25 -14.99
C LYS A 125 5.81 -6.63 -14.56
N ALA A 126 6.74 -6.44 -15.49
CA ALA A 126 7.98 -5.70 -15.24
C ALA A 126 7.68 -4.24 -14.83
N LEU A 127 6.79 -3.56 -15.54
CA LEU A 127 6.32 -2.22 -15.16
C LEU A 127 5.72 -2.20 -13.75
N LEU A 128 4.83 -3.15 -13.44
CA LEU A 128 4.21 -3.23 -12.11
C LEU A 128 5.26 -3.46 -11.00
N SER A 129 6.28 -4.28 -11.25
CA SER A 129 7.34 -4.57 -10.29
C SER A 129 8.20 -3.32 -10.02
N GLU A 130 8.53 -2.56 -11.06
CA GLU A 130 9.21 -1.27 -10.94
C GLU A 130 8.39 -0.27 -10.12
N LEU A 131 7.09 -0.17 -10.44
CA LEU A 131 6.17 0.74 -9.75
C LEU A 131 5.97 0.33 -8.29
N LYS A 132 5.88 -0.97 -7.98
CA LYS A 132 5.84 -1.48 -6.60
C LYS A 132 7.09 -1.08 -5.82
N ARG A 133 8.27 -1.21 -6.43
CA ARG A 133 9.54 -0.84 -5.79
C ARG A 133 9.65 0.65 -5.53
N ARG A 134 9.26 1.50 -6.48
CA ARG A 134 9.40 2.96 -6.35
C ARG A 134 8.25 3.62 -5.58
N ALA A 135 7.02 3.19 -5.80
CA ALA A 135 5.82 3.79 -5.22
C ALA A 135 5.42 3.14 -3.87
N GLY A 136 5.93 1.94 -3.58
CA GLY A 136 5.59 1.19 -2.37
C GLY A 136 4.13 0.77 -2.29
N CYS A 137 3.40 0.76 -3.42
CA CYS A 137 1.98 0.45 -3.46
C CYS A 137 1.70 -0.88 -4.17
N GLY A 138 0.66 -1.56 -3.72
CA GLY A 138 0.12 -2.72 -4.41
C GLY A 138 -0.55 -2.35 -5.73
N GLY A 139 -0.65 -3.32 -6.62
CA GLY A 139 -1.33 -3.17 -7.90
C GLY A 139 -1.53 -4.48 -8.60
N VAL A 140 -2.40 -4.46 -9.62
CA VAL A 140 -2.78 -5.61 -10.44
C VAL A 140 -2.68 -5.25 -11.92
N VAL A 141 -2.18 -6.19 -12.72
CA VAL A 141 -2.20 -6.09 -14.18
C VAL A 141 -3.52 -6.69 -14.66
N ARG A 142 -4.26 -5.95 -15.50
CA ARG A 142 -5.43 -6.44 -16.22
C ARG A 142 -5.02 -6.98 -17.59
N ASP A 143 -5.84 -7.87 -18.13
CA ASP A 143 -5.53 -8.66 -19.33
C ASP A 143 -5.40 -7.80 -20.61
N GLU A 144 -5.86 -6.55 -20.57
CA GLU A 144 -5.84 -5.60 -21.70
C GLU A 144 -4.67 -4.59 -21.68
N GLY A 145 -3.55 -4.94 -21.05
CA GLY A 145 -2.39 -4.04 -20.98
C GLY A 145 -2.68 -2.78 -20.15
N THR A 146 -3.52 -2.94 -19.13
CA THR A 146 -3.88 -1.88 -18.17
C THR A 146 -3.33 -2.26 -16.80
N VAL A 147 -2.65 -1.33 -16.13
CA VAL A 147 -2.09 -1.56 -14.79
C VAL A 147 -2.85 -0.70 -13.78
N GLU A 148 -3.43 -1.33 -12.76
CA GLU A 148 -4.10 -0.67 -11.66
C GLU A 148 -3.15 -0.58 -10.46
N LEU A 149 -3.00 0.61 -9.89
CA LEU A 149 -2.28 0.86 -8.64
C LEU A 149 -3.23 1.33 -7.56
N GLN A 150 -3.01 0.87 -6.33
CA GLN A 150 -3.80 1.29 -5.19
C GLN A 150 -3.51 2.76 -4.81
N GLY A 151 -4.57 3.52 -4.58
CA GLY A 151 -4.52 4.92 -4.17
C GLY A 151 -4.46 5.91 -5.33
N ASP A 152 -4.51 7.20 -4.99
CA ASP A 152 -4.26 8.28 -5.93
C ASP A 152 -2.76 8.55 -6.01
N ARG A 153 -2.15 8.17 -7.13
CA ARG A 153 -0.71 8.28 -7.38
C ARG A 153 -0.41 9.00 -8.70
N ILE A 154 -1.35 9.79 -9.20
CA ILE A 154 -1.23 10.50 -10.48
C ILE A 154 0.00 11.40 -10.51
N LYS A 155 0.25 12.17 -9.44
CA LYS A 155 1.39 13.10 -9.35
C LYS A 155 2.73 12.36 -9.46
N PHE A 156 2.86 11.28 -8.69
CA PHE A 156 4.06 10.44 -8.69
C PHE A 156 4.30 9.80 -10.05
N LEU A 157 3.27 9.20 -10.65
CA LEU A 157 3.37 8.59 -11.98
C LEU A 157 3.67 9.61 -13.07
N THR A 158 3.12 10.81 -12.97
CA THR A 158 3.41 11.90 -13.90
C THR A 158 4.89 12.26 -13.85
N GLN A 159 5.45 12.41 -12.65
CA GLN A 159 6.88 12.69 -12.47
C GLN A 159 7.75 11.52 -12.94
N PHE A 160 7.37 10.29 -12.58
CA PHE A 160 8.08 9.07 -12.97
C PHE A 160 8.15 8.91 -14.50
N LEU A 161 7.06 9.18 -15.21
CA LEU A 161 6.98 9.04 -16.67
C LEU A 161 7.60 10.23 -17.41
N THR A 162 7.69 11.40 -16.79
CA THR A 162 8.28 12.60 -17.39
C THR A 162 9.82 12.48 -17.32
N GLY A 163 10.42 11.89 -18.36
CA GLY A 163 11.87 11.65 -18.44
C GLY A 163 12.25 10.17 -18.48
N HIS A 164 11.28 9.26 -18.38
CA HIS A 164 11.56 7.82 -18.52
C HIS A 164 11.60 7.41 -20.00
N PRO A 165 12.58 6.58 -20.42
CA PRO A 165 12.69 6.11 -21.82
C PRO A 165 11.54 5.22 -22.29
N CYS A 166 10.64 4.80 -21.38
CA CYS A 166 9.52 3.91 -21.70
C CYS A 166 8.33 4.62 -22.37
N LEU A 167 8.36 5.96 -22.46
CA LEU A 167 7.23 6.72 -22.99
C LEU A 167 7.32 6.80 -24.53
N LYS A 168 6.31 6.25 -25.22
CA LYS A 168 6.21 6.32 -26.69
C LYS A 168 5.27 7.45 -27.13
N PRO A 169 5.56 8.12 -28.27
CA PRO A 169 4.62 9.04 -28.88
C PRO A 169 3.33 8.30 -29.28
N TYR A 170 2.24 9.03 -29.43
CA TYR A 170 0.98 8.45 -29.88
C TYR A 170 1.14 7.91 -31.30
N LYS A 171 0.76 6.63 -31.51
CA LYS A 171 0.71 5.98 -32.81
C LYS A 171 -0.75 5.98 -33.25
N GLY A 172 -1.11 6.93 -34.11
CA GLY A 172 -2.43 7.06 -34.72
C GLY A 172 -2.59 6.19 -35.96
#